data_AF-A0A2N2IN29-F1
#
_entry.id   AF-A0A2N2IN29-F1
#
_cell.length_a   1.000
_cell.length_b   1.000
_cell.length_c   1.000
_cell.angle_alpha   90.00
_cell.angle_beta   90.00
_cell.angle_gamma   90.00
#
_symmetry.space_group_name_H-M   'P 1'
#
loop_
_entity.id
_entity.type
_entity.pdbx_description
1 polymer ?
#
loop_
_entity_poly.entity_id
_entity_poly.type
_entity_poly.pdbx_seq_one_letter_code
_entity_poly.pdbx_strand_id
1 'polypeptide(L)' 'LSIVPRIGQAAGFELGSGIYVNTSYPEDSAAFLRSVDTSVDD' A
#
# COMPACT_ATOMS: atom_id res chain seq x y z
N LEU A 1 8.08 7.44 11.26
CA LEU A 1 8.26 7.54 9.80
C LEU A 1 7.10 6.80 9.13
N SER A 2 6.46 7.38 8.12
CA SER A 2 5.43 6.71 7.31
C SER A 2 5.93 6.66 5.86
N ILE A 3 5.74 5.52 5.18
CA ILE A 3 6.09 5.32 3.77
C ILE A 3 4.81 4.96 3.04
N VAL A 4 4.48 5.72 1.99
CA VAL A 4 3.26 5.51 1.20
C VAL A 4 3.67 5.27 -0.26
N PRO A 5 3.79 4.01 -0.70
CA PRO A 5 4.12 3.71 -2.08
C PRO A 5 2.99 4.16 -3.00
N ARG A 6 3.33 4.76 -4.15
CA ARG A 6 2.34 5.15 -5.15
C ARG A 6 1.90 3.92 -5.95
N ILE A 7 0.80 3.30 -5.52
CA ILE A 7 0.21 2.12 -6.16
C ILE A 7 -1.04 2.44 -7.01
N GLY A 8 -1.54 3.68 -6.96
CA GLY A 8 -2.72 4.13 -7.68
C GLY A 8 -2.89 5.66 -7.64
N GLN A 9 -3.96 6.14 -8.28
CA GLN A 9 -4.37 7.56 -8.26
C GLN A 9 -5.70 7.72 -7.53
N ALA A 10 -5.84 8.77 -6.73
CA ALA A 10 -7.09 9.12 -6.07
C ALA A 10 -8.13 9.60 -7.09
N ALA A 11 -9.37 9.12 -6.98
CA ALA A 11 -10.48 9.54 -7.83
C ALA A 11 -11.30 10.65 -7.17
N GLY A 12 -12.37 11.09 -7.86
CA GLY A 12 -13.21 12.20 -7.41
C GLY A 12 -13.87 11.97 -6.05
N PHE A 13 -14.16 10.73 -5.67
CA PHE A 13 -14.70 10.41 -4.35
C PHE A 13 -13.67 10.65 -3.25
N GLU A 14 -12.44 10.11 -3.38
CA GLU A 14 -11.42 10.30 -2.35
C GLU A 14 -10.99 11.76 -2.24
N LEU A 15 -10.88 12.46 -3.37
CA LEU A 15 -10.57 13.89 -3.41
C LEU A 15 -11.70 14.75 -2.82
N GLY A 16 -12.95 14.40 -3.08
CA GLY A 16 -14.12 15.16 -2.64
C GLY A 16 -14.51 14.92 -1.19
N SER A 17 -14.31 13.71 -0.67
CA SER A 17 -14.71 13.32 0.69
C SER A 17 -13.58 13.40 1.72
N GLY A 18 -12.31 13.33 1.28
CA GLY A 18 -11.16 13.16 2.18
C GLY A 18 -11.04 11.75 2.79
N ILE A 19 -11.93 10.82 2.41
CA ILE A 19 -11.89 9.41 2.80
C ILE A 19 -11.22 8.61 1.70
N TYR A 20 -10.34 7.69 2.07
CA TYR A 20 -9.63 6.83 1.12
C TYR A 20 -10.09 5.39 1.23
N VAL A 21 -10.13 4.71 0.09
CA VAL A 21 -10.46 3.28 0.00
C VAL A 21 -9.18 2.49 -0.18
N ASN A 22 -8.95 1.50 0.68
CA ASN A 22 -7.90 0.51 0.47
C ASN A 22 -8.47 -0.72 -0.23
N THR A 23 -7.83 -1.16 -1.31
CA THR A 23 -8.22 -2.37 -2.06
C THR A 23 -7.64 -3.65 -1.46
N SER A 24 -6.67 -3.54 -0.56
CA SER A 24 -6.09 -4.67 0.17
C SER A 24 -6.37 -4.57 1.66
N TYR A 25 -6.46 -5.72 2.31
CA TYR A 25 -6.42 -5.77 3.77
C TYR A 25 -4.98 -5.53 4.25
N PRO A 26 -4.81 -4.86 5.40
CA PRO A 26 -3.49 -4.66 5.98
C PRO A 26 -2.80 -5.99 6.35
N GLU A 27 -3.56 -7.00 6.76
CA GLU A 27 -3.07 -8.33 7.11
C GLU A 27 -2.41 -9.02 5.91
N ASP A 28 -3.07 -8.99 4.75
CA ASP A 28 -2.58 -9.58 3.50
C ASP A 28 -1.31 -8.86 3.03
N SER A 29 -1.32 -7.54 3.08
CA SER A 29 -0.17 -6.71 2.70
C SER A 29 1.04 -7.00 3.59
N ALA A 30 0.81 -7.19 4.90
CA ALA A 30 1.87 -7.52 5.84
C ALA A 30 2.39 -8.95 5.67
N ALA A 31 1.52 -9.92 5.37
CA ALA A 31 1.94 -11.29 5.06
C ALA A 31 2.82 -11.31 3.80
N PHE A 32 2.40 -10.59 2.74
CA PHE A 32 3.16 -10.47 1.50
C PHE A 32 4.55 -9.86 1.74
N LEU A 33 4.64 -8.70 2.38
CA LEU A 33 5.91 -8.02 2.63
C LEU A 33 6.91 -8.85 3.44
N ARG A 34 6.45 -9.69 4.38
CA ARG A 34 7.32 -10.60 5.15
C ARG A 34 7.83 -11.79 4.33
N SER A 35 7.14 -12.15 3.25
CA SER A 35 7.50 -13.29 2.40
C SER A 35 8.55 -12.96 1.33
N VAL A 36 8.82 -11.68 1.11
CA VAL A 36 9.79 -11.21 0.11
C VAL A 36 11.21 -11.44 0.64
N ASP A 37 12.06 -12.06 -0.19
CA ASP A 37 13.49 -12.17 0.09
C ASP A 37 14.16 -10.79 -0.01
N THR A 38 14.88 -10.43 1.03
CA THR A 38 15.61 -9.15 1.11
C THR A 38 17.11 -9.34 0.94
N SER A 39 17.59 -10.55 0.64
CA SER A 39 18.99 -10.72 0.26
C SER A 39 19.22 -9.93 -1.03
N VAL A 40 20.14 -8.98 -0.95
CA VAL A 40 20.69 -8.36 -2.14
C VAL A 40 21.68 -9.38 -2.68
N ASP A 41 21.41 -9.94 -3.87
CA ASP A 41 22.43 -10.69 -4.60
C ASP A 41 23.60 -9.71 -4.85
N ASP A 42 24.78 -10.03 -4.30
CA ASP A 42 26.04 -9.29 -4.51
C ASP A 42 26.48 -9.31 -5.98
#